data_AF-B3VRH5-F1
#
_entry.id   AF-B3VRH5-F1
#
_cell.length_a   1.000
_cell.length_b   1.000
_cell.length_c   1.000
_cell.angle_alpha   90.00
_cell.angle_beta   90.00
_cell.angle_gamma   90.00
#
_symmetry.space_group_name_H-M   'P 1'
#
loop_
_entity.id
_entity.type
_entity.pdbx_description
1 polymer ?
#
loop_
_entity_poly.entity_id
_entity_poly.type
_entity_poly.pdbx_seq_one_letter_code
_entity_poly.pdbx_strand_id
1 'polypeptide(L)' 'QDINISLWRLPEKVKSDRSVFMNQGEWELLGVLPYFREFSMESSNYYAEMKFY' A
#
# COMPACT_ATOMS: atom_id res chain seq x y z
N GLN A 1 -4.80 9.02 18.94
CA GLN A 1 -4.61 8.85 17.49
C GLN A 1 -5.88 9.30 16.83
N ASP A 2 -5.83 10.38 16.06
CA ASP A 2 -7.04 11.01 15.53
C ASP A 2 -7.56 10.28 14.29
N ILE A 3 -6.66 9.74 13.47
CA ILE A 3 -6.96 9.02 12.24
C ILE A 3 -6.03 7.82 12.11
N ASN A 4 -6.57 6.69 11.66
CA ASN A 4 -5.83 5.49 11.29
C ASN A 4 -6.21 5.05 9.87
N ILE A 5 -5.39 4.20 9.25
CA ILE A 5 -5.56 3.71 7.87
C ILE A 5 -5.55 2.18 7.89
N SER A 6 -6.40 1.55 7.08
CA SER A 6 -6.47 0.09 6.94
C SER A 6 -6.83 -0.29 5.50
N LEU A 7 -6.49 -1.51 5.10
CA LEU A 7 -6.84 -2.01 3.78
C LEU A 7 -8.31 -2.43 3.72
N TRP A 8 -9.00 -2.08 2.62
CA TRP A 8 -10.35 -2.55 2.34
C TRP A 8 -10.40 -4.03 1.95
N ARG A 9 -9.36 -4.52 1.26
CA ARG A 9 -9.23 -5.90 0.81
C ARG A 9 -8.02 -6.55 1.44
N LEU A 10 -7.98 -7.88 1.42
CA LEU A 10 -6.81 -8.64 1.83
C LEU A 10 -5.56 -8.20 1.03
N PRO A 11 -4.38 -8.10 1.67
CA PRO A 11 -3.12 -7.74 1.01
C PRO A 11 -2.83 -8.54 -0.25
N GLU A 12 -3.15 -9.84 -0.24
CA GLU A 12 -2.95 -10.77 -1.36
C GLU A 12 -3.79 -10.38 -2.56
N LYS A 13 -5.04 -9.92 -2.33
CA LYS A 13 -5.93 -9.44 -3.39
C LYS A 13 -5.45 -8.12 -3.97
N VAL A 14 -4.84 -7.25 -3.15
CA VAL A 14 -4.23 -5.99 -3.65
C VAL A 14 -2.99 -6.31 -4.49
N LYS A 15 -2.13 -7.21 -4.00
CA LYS A 15 -0.89 -7.63 -4.66
C LYS A 15 -1.13 -8.17 -6.07
N SER A 16 -2.12 -9.03 -6.23
CA SER A 16 -2.39 -9.69 -7.52
C SER A 16 -3.35 -8.90 -8.42
N ASP A 17 -3.83 -7.74 -8.01
CA ASP A 17 -4.81 -6.99 -8.80
C ASP A 17 -4.14 -6.33 -10.01
N ARG A 18 -4.48 -6.82 -11.19
CA ARG A 18 -4.04 -6.27 -12.47
C ARG A 18 -5.22 -6.07 -13.43
N SER A 19 -6.45 -6.01 -12.91
CA SER A 19 -7.68 -6.12 -13.72
C SER A 19 -7.82 -5.05 -14.80
N VAL A 20 -7.16 -3.90 -14.62
CA VAL A 20 -7.19 -2.75 -15.55
C VAL A 20 -5.78 -2.31 -15.98
N PHE A 21 -4.75 -3.13 -15.74
CA PHE A 21 -3.38 -2.77 -16.11
C PHE A 21 -3.17 -2.88 -17.63
N MET A 22 -2.60 -1.83 -18.24
CA MET A 22 -2.36 -1.76 -19.68
C MET A 22 -1.05 -2.45 -20.06
N ASN A 23 -1.14 -3.68 -20.56
CA ASN A 23 0.04 -4.50 -20.93
C ASN A 23 0.68 -4.14 -22.28
N GLN A 24 0.27 -3.03 -22.93
CA GLN A 24 0.78 -2.63 -24.25
C GLN A 24 1.96 -1.64 -24.18
N GLY A 25 2.42 -1.31 -22.97
CA GLY A 25 3.62 -0.51 -22.75
C GLY A 25 4.90 -1.36 -22.67
N GLU A 26 6.02 -0.72 -22.36
CA GLU A 26 7.32 -1.38 -22.20
C GLU A 26 7.44 -2.20 -20.90
N TRP A 27 6.58 -1.92 -19.91
CA TRP A 27 6.68 -2.47 -18.56
C TRP A 27 5.59 -3.48 -18.24
N GLU A 28 5.98 -4.51 -17.50
CA GLU A 28 5.07 -5.49 -16.90
C GLU A 28 4.88 -5.20 -15.40
N LEU A 29 3.64 -5.12 -14.94
CA LEU A 29 3.32 -5.04 -13.51
C LEU A 29 3.37 -6.43 -12.88
N LEU A 30 4.30 -6.64 -11.94
CA LEU A 30 4.41 -7.91 -11.21
C LEU A 30 3.54 -7.96 -9.94
N GLY A 31 3.13 -6.81 -9.41
CA GLY A 31 2.22 -6.72 -8.28
C GLY A 31 2.40 -5.42 -7.52
N VAL A 32 1.48 -5.16 -6.59
CA VAL A 32 1.51 -3.96 -5.73
C VAL A 32 1.45 -4.40 -4.27
N LEU A 33 2.56 -4.31 -3.54
CA LEU A 33 2.72 -4.86 -2.19
C LEU A 33 2.35 -3.82 -1.13
N PRO A 34 1.18 -3.92 -0.46
CA PRO A 34 0.85 -3.02 0.62
C PRO A 34 1.65 -3.35 1.89
N TYR A 35 2.11 -2.32 2.60
CA TYR A 35 2.81 -2.45 3.87
C TYR A 35 2.39 -1.34 4.83
N PHE A 36 1.76 -1.73 5.94
CA PHE A 36 1.41 -0.81 7.02
C PHE A 36 2.58 -0.64 7.97
N ARG A 37 2.84 0.61 8.39
CA ARG A 37 3.71 0.91 9.51
C ARG A 37 3.19 2.11 10.29
N GLU A 38 3.59 2.17 11.55
CA GLU A 38 3.52 3.41 12.31
C GLU A 38 4.81 4.20 12.07
N PHE A 39 4.66 5.47 11.72
CA PHE A 39 5.75 6.37 11.43
C PHE A 39 5.79 7.50 12.45
N SER A 40 6.99 7.81 12.94
CA SER A 40 7.23 8.95 13.82
C SER A 40 8.43 9.74 13.31
N MET A 41 8.27 11.06 13.17
CA MET A 41 9.40 11.95 12.87
C MET A 41 10.15 12.34 14.15
N GLU A 42 9.42 12.45 15.28
CA GLU A 42 9.90 12.70 16.63
C GLU A 42 9.23 11.72 17.60
N SER A 43 9.80 11.46 18.78
CA SER A 43 9.36 10.39 19.69
C SER A 43 7.97 10.57 20.31
N SER A 44 7.32 11.74 20.17
CA SER A 44 6.03 12.04 20.79
C SER A 44 4.83 11.94 19.85
N ASN A 45 5.04 11.94 18.52
CA ASN A 45 3.96 11.97 17.55
C ASN A 45 4.07 10.79 16.57
N TYR A 46 3.01 10.00 16.49
CA TYR A 46 2.93 8.79 15.68
C TYR A 46 1.80 8.91 14.65
N TYR A 47 2.11 8.54 13.42
CA TYR A 47 1.23 8.65 12.25
C TYR A 47 1.10 7.29 11.58
N ALA A 48 -0.14 6.91 11.25
CA ALA A 48 -0.40 5.72 10.45
C ALA A 48 0.10 5.93 9.01
N GLU A 49 0.86 4.96 8.47
CA GLU A 49 1.35 5.00 7.10
C GLU A 49 1.04 3.68 6.38
N MET A 50 0.52 3.76 5.15
CA MET A 50 0.35 2.63 4.25
C MET A 50 1.21 2.85 3.00
N LYS A 51 2.25 2.04 2.84
CA LYS A 51 3.09 2.03 1.64
C LYS A 51 2.57 1.03 0.61
N PHE A 52 2.91 1.26 -0.64
CA PHE A 52 2.71 0.34 -1.76
C PHE A 52 4.02 0.25 -2.55
N TYR A 53 4.57 -0.94 -2.68
CA TYR A 53 5.80 -1.23 -3.43
C TYR A 53 5.51 -1.98 -4.73
#